data_AF-A0A803SVK4-F1
#
_entry.id   AF-A0A803SVK4-F1
#
_cell.length_a   1.000
_cell.length_b   1.000
_cell.length_c   1.000
_cell.angle_alpha   90.00
_cell.angle_beta   90.00
_cell.angle_gamma   90.00
#
_symmetry.space_group_name_H-M   'P 1'
#
loop_
_entity.id
_entity.type
_entity.pdbx_description
1 polymer ?
#
loop_
_entity_poly.entity_id
_entity_poly.type
_entity_poly.pdbx_seq_one_letter_code
_entity_poly.pdbx_strand_id
1 'polypeptide(L)'
;MRTALAAPQRTLQLTLAVVKPDAMAHPLILQAVHRIIVENKFLIIRSKDLLWNRQQSQRFYQEHSDSATSASREIAFFFPEFSEEAWFRDEEPHLRREPGPDDPKAGVHLWPEYGRTETDG
;
A
#
# COMPACT_ATOMS: atom_id res chain seq x y z
N MET A 1 -25.47 2.12 34.59
CA MET A 1 -25.08 1.32 33.40
C MET A 1 -25.14 2.24 32.18
N ARG A 2 -24.00 2.58 31.57
CA ARG A 2 -23.95 3.38 30.33
C ARG A 2 -23.48 2.45 29.22
N THR A 3 -24.41 1.99 28.39
CA THR A 3 -24.10 1.23 27.18
C THR A 3 -23.48 2.21 26.19
N ALA A 4 -22.16 2.22 26.09
CA ALA A 4 -21.47 2.89 25.00
C ALA A 4 -21.76 2.10 23.73
N LEU A 5 -22.68 2.59 22.91
CA LEU A 5 -22.82 2.15 21.52
C LEU A 5 -21.48 2.44 20.85
N ALA A 6 -20.68 1.39 20.65
CA ALA A 6 -19.45 1.48 19.89
C ALA A 6 -19.80 2.04 18.51
N ALA A 7 -19.31 3.24 18.19
CA ALA A 7 -19.37 3.77 16.85
C ALA A 7 -18.80 2.72 15.88
N PRO A 8 -19.35 2.56 14.66
CA PRO A 8 -18.79 1.61 13.70
C PRO A 8 -17.32 1.96 13.52
N GLN A 9 -16.46 1.05 13.96
CA GLN A 9 -15.02 1.16 13.85
C GLN A 9 -14.69 1.14 12.35
N ARG A 10 -14.72 2.30 11.67
CA ARG A 10 -14.30 2.48 10.26
C ARG A 10 -13.00 1.70 10.01
N THR A 11 -13.07 0.54 9.40
CA THR A 11 -11.91 -0.28 9.07
C THR A 11 -11.11 0.46 8.00
N LEU A 12 -9.78 0.38 8.06
CA LEU A 12 -8.96 0.88 6.96
C LEU A 12 -9.35 0.18 5.65
N GLN A 13 -9.28 0.90 4.53
CA GLN A 13 -9.49 0.31 3.21
C GLN A 13 -8.14 0.07 2.55
N LEU A 14 -8.00 -1.07 1.89
CA LEU A 14 -6.80 -1.41 1.12
C LEU A 14 -6.98 -0.99 -0.34
N THR A 15 -5.92 -0.46 -0.90
CA THR A 15 -5.84 -0.08 -2.31
C THR A 15 -4.44 -0.40 -2.82
N LEU A 16 -4.33 -0.70 -4.11
CA LEU A 16 -3.07 -0.90 -4.78
C LEU A 16 -2.76 0.30 -5.67
N ALA A 17 -1.52 0.78 -5.62
CA ALA A 17 -1.01 1.79 -6.54
C ALA A 17 0.18 1.23 -7.31
N VAL A 18 0.15 1.36 -8.63
CA VAL A 18 1.28 0.99 -9.52
C VAL A 18 1.86 2.27 -10.10
N VAL A 19 3.13 2.53 -9.80
CA VAL A 19 3.85 3.70 -10.34
C VAL A 19 4.48 3.31 -11.68
N LYS A 20 4.20 4.09 -12.72
CA LYS A 20 4.74 3.85 -14.05
C LYS A 20 6.27 4.01 -14.08
N PRO A 21 6.99 3.31 -14.97
CA PRO A 21 8.45 3.33 -15.01
C PRO A 21 9.05 4.72 -15.32
N ASP A 22 8.35 5.54 -16.11
CA ASP A 22 8.74 6.93 -16.37
C ASP A 22 8.75 7.78 -15.10
N ALA A 23 7.77 7.61 -14.22
CA ALA A 23 7.73 8.29 -12.91
C ALA A 23 8.78 7.74 -11.94
N MET A 24 9.00 6.42 -11.91
CA MET A 24 10.04 5.79 -11.07
C MET A 24 11.47 6.21 -11.46
N ALA A 25 11.72 6.44 -12.75
CA ALA A 25 13.03 6.87 -13.24
C ALA A 25 13.44 8.29 -12.79
N HIS A 26 12.50 9.06 -12.23
CA HIS A 26 12.74 10.44 -11.80
C HIS A 26 12.56 10.56 -10.27
N PRO A 27 13.66 10.62 -9.49
CA PRO A 27 13.59 10.63 -8.02
C PRO A 27 12.70 11.73 -7.42
N LEU A 28 12.62 12.89 -8.07
CA LEU A 28 11.76 14.01 -7.63
C LEU A 28 10.27 13.69 -7.76
N ILE A 29 9.88 12.93 -8.79
CA ILE A 29 8.48 12.52 -8.99
C ILE A 29 8.10 11.51 -7.90
N LEU A 30 8.99 10.55 -7.61
CA LEU A 30 8.75 9.58 -6.54
C LEU A 30 8.60 10.25 -5.18
N GLN A 31 9.45 11.23 -4.87
CA GLN A 31 9.33 12.04 -3.65
C GLN A 31 8.01 12.82 -3.58
N ALA A 32 7.56 13.37 -4.70
CA ALA A 32 6.30 14.10 -4.78
C ALA A 32 5.09 13.16 -4.57
N VAL A 33 5.09 12.00 -5.21
CA VAL A 33 4.04 10.97 -5.03
C VAL A 33 3.99 10.53 -3.56
N HIS A 34 5.14 10.24 -2.95
CA HIS A 34 5.22 9.89 -1.54
C HIS A 34 4.62 10.99 -0.66
N ARG A 35 5.03 12.24 -0.87
CA ARG A 35 4.52 13.39 -0.12
C ARG A 35 2.99 13.49 -0.23
N ILE A 36 2.44 13.36 -1.43
CA ILE A 36 0.99 13.45 -1.66
C ILE A 36 0.26 12.33 -0.92
N ILE A 37 0.75 11.09 -0.97
CA ILE A 37 0.14 9.94 -0.27
C ILE A 37 0.09 10.21 1.25
N VAL A 38 1.22 10.66 1.81
CA VAL A 38 1.37 11.01 3.22
C VAL A 38 0.47 12.17 3.64
N GLU A 39 0.49 13.28 2.91
CA GLU A 39 -0.32 14.48 3.21
C GLU A 39 -1.82 14.18 3.17
N ASN A 40 -2.25 13.23 2.34
CA ASN A 40 -3.62 12.77 2.25
C ASN A 40 -3.97 11.65 3.25
N LYS A 41 -3.09 11.37 4.23
CA LYS A 41 -3.28 10.38 5.30
C LYS A 41 -3.47 8.95 4.81
N PHE A 42 -2.89 8.61 3.65
CA PHE A 42 -2.78 7.22 3.22
C PHE A 42 -1.55 6.57 3.85
N LEU A 43 -1.69 5.29 4.20
CA LEU A 43 -0.61 4.50 4.76
C LEU A 43 -0.06 3.57 3.67
N ILE A 44 1.26 3.57 3.53
CA ILE A 44 1.97 2.61 2.68
C ILE A 44 2.35 1.45 3.58
N ILE A 45 1.69 0.31 3.40
CA ILE A 45 1.88 -0.87 4.25
C ILE A 45 2.82 -1.90 3.62
N ARG A 46 2.91 -1.90 2.29
CA ARG A 46 3.78 -2.76 1.48
C ARG A 46 4.20 -1.98 0.23
N SER A 47 5.42 -2.22 -0.24
CA SER A 47 5.97 -1.66 -1.47
C SER A 47 6.90 -2.69 -2.08
N LYS A 48 6.94 -2.76 -3.42
CA LYS A 48 7.78 -3.70 -4.17
C LYS A 48 8.18 -3.07 -5.49
N ASP A 49 9.46 -3.15 -5.82
CA ASP A 49 9.95 -2.79 -7.14
C ASP A 49 9.62 -3.90 -8.13
N LEU A 50 9.17 -3.50 -9.32
CA LEU A 50 8.78 -4.42 -10.38
C LEU A 50 9.66 -4.19 -11.60
N LEU A 51 10.30 -5.25 -12.07
CA LEU A 51 11.00 -5.28 -13.35
C LEU A 51 10.13 -6.01 -14.36
N TRP A 52 9.27 -5.28 -15.04
CA TRP A 52 8.42 -5.82 -16.09
C TRP A 52 8.91 -5.43 -17.47
N ASN A 53 8.92 -6.40 -18.38
CA ASN A 53 9.02 -6.09 -19.80
C ASN A 53 7.66 -5.60 -20.34
N ARG A 54 7.69 -5.01 -21.53
CA ARG A 54 6.50 -4.44 -22.17
C ARG A 54 5.36 -5.46 -22.29
N GLN A 55 5.66 -6.71 -22.64
CA GLN A 55 4.64 -7.76 -22.83
C GLN A 55 3.95 -8.14 -21.51
N GLN A 56 4.70 -8.25 -20.41
CA GLN A 56 4.17 -8.52 -19.07
C GLN A 56 3.25 -7.38 -18.62
N SER A 57 3.70 -6.12 -18.76
CA SER A 57 2.86 -4.96 -18.42
C SER A 57 1.58 -4.89 -19.26
N GLN A 58 1.67 -5.21 -20.56
CA GLN A 58 0.52 -5.19 -21.46
C GLN A 58 -0.49 -6.27 -21.09
N ARG A 59 -0.06 -7.48 -20.75
CA ARG A 59 -0.97 -8.53 -20.27
C ARG A 59 -1.68 -8.12 -18.99
N PHE A 60 -0.95 -7.56 -18.02
CA PHE A 60 -1.56 -7.06 -16.80
C PHE A 60 -2.64 -6.00 -17.12
N TYR A 61 -2.31 -4.96 -17.88
CA TYR A 61 -3.29 -3.92 -18.23
C TYR A 61 -4.44 -4.40 -19.12
N GLN A 62 -4.25 -5.45 -19.93
CA GLN A 62 -5.32 -6.04 -20.76
C GLN A 62 -6.28 -6.89 -19.95
N GLU A 63 -5.77 -7.67 -18.99
CA GLU A 63 -6.59 -8.52 -18.14
C GLU A 63 -7.33 -7.71 -17.06
N HIS A 64 -6.80 -6.55 -16.70
CA HIS A 64 -7.30 -5.67 -15.65
C HIS A 64 -7.86 -4.34 -16.22
N SER A 65 -8.10 -4.24 -17.53
CA SER A 65 -8.73 -3.06 -18.15
C SER A 65 -10.22 -2.93 -17.82
N ASP A 66 -10.85 -4.05 -17.49
CA ASP A 66 -12.30 -4.14 -17.39
C ASP A 66 -12.72 -3.97 -15.93
N SER A 67 -13.00 -2.71 -15.58
CA SER A 67 -13.63 -2.28 -14.32
C SER A 67 -12.89 -2.72 -13.05
N ALA A 68 -11.96 -1.86 -12.59
CA ALA A 68 -11.39 -1.84 -11.23
C ALA A 68 -11.43 -3.23 -10.57
N THR A 69 -10.58 -4.12 -11.07
CA THR A 69 -10.46 -5.45 -10.48
C THR A 69 -10.23 -5.24 -8.99
N SER A 70 -11.04 -5.88 -8.12
CA SER A 70 -11.05 -5.57 -6.69
C SER A 70 -9.61 -5.46 -6.18
N ALA A 71 -9.28 -4.39 -5.43
CA ALA A 71 -7.93 -4.14 -4.94
C ALA A 71 -7.30 -5.42 -4.34
N SER A 72 -8.11 -6.24 -3.66
CA SER A 72 -7.71 -7.54 -3.12
C SER A 72 -7.11 -8.51 -4.16
N ARG A 73 -7.69 -8.61 -5.36
CA ARG A 73 -7.16 -9.47 -6.42
C ARG A 73 -5.83 -8.97 -6.96
N GLU A 74 -5.73 -7.66 -7.18
CA GLU A 74 -4.47 -7.08 -7.67
C GLU A 74 -3.39 -7.20 -6.59
N ILE A 75 -3.71 -6.92 -5.32
CA ILE A 75 -2.79 -7.09 -4.18
C ILE A 75 -2.29 -8.54 -4.12
N ALA A 76 -3.18 -9.54 -4.19
CA ALA A 76 -2.81 -10.94 -4.18
C ALA A 76 -1.92 -11.35 -5.38
N PHE A 77 -2.05 -10.67 -6.52
CA PHE A 77 -1.20 -10.89 -7.68
C PHE A 77 0.23 -10.36 -7.45
N PHE A 78 0.39 -9.15 -6.92
CA PHE A 78 1.72 -8.55 -6.70
C PHE A 78 2.42 -9.02 -5.43
N PHE A 79 1.63 -9.34 -4.41
CA PHE A 79 2.03 -9.76 -3.07
C PHE A 79 1.32 -11.06 -2.69
N PRO A 80 1.63 -12.20 -3.34
CA PRO A 80 1.01 -13.49 -3.03
C PRO A 80 1.25 -13.94 -1.58
N GLU A 81 2.30 -13.43 -0.94
CA GLU A 81 2.62 -13.65 0.47
C GLU A 81 1.79 -12.80 1.44
N PHE A 82 1.08 -11.79 0.95
CA PHE A 82 0.30 -10.87 1.77
C PHE A 82 -1.13 -11.39 1.98
N SER A 83 -1.49 -11.64 3.24
CA SER A 83 -2.88 -11.96 3.64
C SER A 83 -3.56 -10.71 4.21
N GLU A 84 -4.60 -10.26 3.52
CA GLU A 84 -5.47 -9.18 3.99
C GLU A 84 -6.11 -9.52 5.33
N GLU A 85 -6.56 -10.76 5.52
CA GLU A 85 -7.23 -11.21 6.75
C GLU A 85 -6.31 -11.18 7.96
N ALA A 86 -5.04 -11.58 7.78
CA ALA A 86 -4.04 -11.46 8.83
C ALA A 86 -3.73 -9.99 9.12
N TRP A 87 -3.57 -9.17 8.08
CA TRP A 87 -3.31 -7.74 8.22
C TRP A 87 -4.44 -7.02 8.98
N PHE A 88 -5.71 -7.27 8.64
CA PHE A 88 -6.87 -6.70 9.33
C PHE A 88 -6.97 -7.09 10.79
N ARG A 89 -6.51 -8.30 11.14
CA ARG A 89 -6.57 -8.83 12.51
C ARG A 89 -5.45 -8.27 13.38
N ASP A 90 -4.23 -8.28 12.83
CA ASP A 90 -3.03 -8.12 13.63
C ASP A 90 -2.34 -6.77 13.40
N GLU A 91 -2.43 -6.16 12.22
CA GLU A 91 -1.73 -4.91 11.86
C GLU A 91 -2.66 -3.67 11.85
N GLU A 92 -3.87 -3.77 11.27
CA GLU A 92 -4.83 -2.64 11.14
C GLU A 92 -5.12 -1.92 12.46
N PRO A 93 -5.38 -2.62 13.59
CA PRO A 93 -5.72 -1.95 14.84
C PRO A 93 -4.59 -1.09 15.40
N HIS A 94 -3.34 -1.42 15.06
CA HIS A 94 -2.15 -0.67 15.48
C HIS A 94 -1.96 0.58 14.64
N LEU A 95 -2.22 0.49 13.33
CA LEU A 95 -2.10 1.60 12.38
C LEU A 95 -3.24 2.61 12.47
N ARG A 96 -4.38 2.19 13.02
CA ARG A 96 -5.53 3.05 13.30
C ARG A 96 -5.27 4.06 14.41
N ARG A 97 -4.37 3.74 15.34
CA ARG A 97 -4.03 4.66 16.44
C ARG A 97 -3.09 5.72 15.86
N GLU A 98 -3.54 6.98 15.84
CA GLU A 98 -2.61 8.07 15.57
C GLU A 98 -1.46 7.93 16.58
N PRO A 99 -0.22 7.90 16.09
CA PRO A 99 0.92 7.77 16.96
C PRO A 99 0.93 8.92 17.96
N GLY A 100 1.14 8.61 19.24
CA GLY A 100 1.18 9.61 20.29
C GLY A 100 2.30 10.63 20.05
N PRO A 101 2.24 11.82 20.66
CA PRO A 101 3.28 12.86 20.50
C PRO A 101 4.69 12.38 20.86
N ASP A 102 4.81 11.33 21.69
CA ASP A 102 6.07 10.73 22.12
C ASP A 102 6.41 9.40 21.40
N ASP A 103 5.62 8.98 20.41
CA ASP A 103 5.87 7.73 19.69
C ASP A 103 7.00 7.93 18.65
N PRO A 104 8.12 7.20 18.72
CA PRO A 104 9.17 7.26 17.71
C PRO A 104 8.70 6.84 16.31
N LYS A 105 7.51 6.23 16.20
CA LYS A 105 6.83 5.91 14.94
C LYS A 105 5.91 7.02 14.44
N ALA A 106 5.79 8.14 15.16
CA ALA A 106 4.93 9.27 14.79
C ALA A 106 5.26 9.94 13.46
N GLY A 107 6.51 9.81 13.01
CA GLY A 107 6.95 10.24 11.68
C GLY A 107 7.17 9.09 10.69
N VAL A 108 6.92 7.85 11.09
CA VAL A 108 7.21 6.68 10.26
C VAL A 108 5.98 6.37 9.43
N HIS A 109 5.72 7.21 8.43
CA HIS A 109 5.20 6.67 7.18
C HIS A 109 6.25 5.65 6.73
N LEU A 110 5.97 4.37 6.95
CA LEU A 110 6.84 3.26 6.61
C LEU A 110 6.97 3.22 5.09
N TRP A 111 7.80 4.10 4.54
CA TRP A 111 8.46 3.87 3.28
C TRP A 111 9.62 2.92 3.63
N PRO A 112 9.51 1.60 3.39
CA PRO A 112 10.67 0.75 3.54
C PRO A 112 11.78 1.38 2.70
N GLU A 113 12.90 1.73 3.34
CA GLU A 113 14.07 2.23 2.63
C GLU A 113 14.33 1.27 1.48
N TYR A 114 14.36 1.84 0.27
CA TYR A 114 14.41 1.21 -1.06
C TYR A 114 15.12 -0.16 -1.04
N GLY A 115 14.37 -1.18 -0.62
CA GLY A 115 14.85 -2.53 -0.46
C GLY A 115 14.64 -3.21 -1.78
N ARG A 116 15.68 -3.21 -2.63
CA ARG A 116 15.77 -4.13 -3.77
C ARG A 116 15.53 -5.53 -3.24
N THR A 117 14.31 -6.05 -3.37
CA THR A 117 14.13 -7.48 -3.46
C THR A 117 14.46 -7.80 -4.90
N GLU A 118 15.73 -8.17 -5.12
CA GLU A 118 16.11 -8.96 -6.29
C GLU A 118 15.18 -10.19 -6.29
N THR A 119 14.07 -10.10 -7.03
CA THR A 119 13.40 -11.29 -7.49
C THR A 119 14.28 -11.84 -8.62
N ASP A 120 15.23 -12.66 -8.20
CA ASP A 120 15.99 -13.56 -9.07
C ASP A 120 15.02 -14.55 -9.74
N GLY A 121 15.14 -14.72 -11.06
CA GLY A 121 14.45 -15.77 -11.84
C GLY A 121 13.38 -15.29 -12.83
#